data_AF-A0A4P6A108-F1
#
_entry.id   AF-A0A4P6A108-F1
#
_cell.length_a   1.000
_cell.length_b   1.000
_cell.length_c   1.000
_cell.angle_alpha   90.00
_cell.angle_beta   90.00
_cell.angle_gamma   90.00
#
_symmetry.space_group_name_H-M   'P 1'
#
loop_
_entity.id
_entity.type
_entity.pdbx_description
1 polymer ?
#
loop_
_entity_poly.entity_id
_entity_poly.type
_entity_poly.pdbx_seq_one_letter_code
_entity_poly.pdbx_strand_id
1 'polypeptide(L)'
;MDAKHPDLPYTVSEDGSMLKVRGQGIKKTTRSTAGYRQISCYGKTFLVHRVVWEAFNGEIPQGLQINHIDGNKANNSLSNLELVTPAENIRHAVKTGLKQGKSAETNSMAKLTNEQYLEIIHDLVNGATNQEVADKYGLHSRYISLIRHRKRLKSVWQQFENENQVVQVKNSSGLNSKIPIEQRIEAIKRLPTCSNKELAQWLDVDCSVISNVRHRKTWIDAWEVIDSKGATTSGKSVVASATKRGASY
;
A
#
# COMPACT_ATOMS: atom_id res chain seq x y z
N MET A 1 23.27 22.75 28.18
CA MET A 1 22.89 24.07 28.70
C MET A 1 21.66 23.92 29.58
N ASP A 2 21.36 24.95 30.38
CA ASP A 2 20.22 24.97 31.30
C ASP A 2 19.27 26.11 30.94
N ALA A 3 17.97 25.83 30.86
CA ALA A 3 16.93 26.78 30.52
C ALA A 3 15.88 26.88 31.64
N LYS A 4 15.48 28.10 32.00
CA LYS A 4 14.41 28.31 32.98
C LYS A 4 13.06 28.14 32.28
N HIS A 5 12.19 27.31 32.85
CA HIS A 5 10.84 27.16 32.32
C HIS A 5 10.03 28.47 32.49
N PRO A 6 9.22 28.89 31.50
CA PRO A 6 8.44 30.14 31.57
C PRO A 6 7.47 30.17 32.76
N ASP A 7 6.67 29.11 32.93
CA ASP A 7 5.58 29.10 33.92
C ASP A 7 5.88 28.31 35.21
N LEU A 8 6.99 27.58 35.26
CA LEU A 8 7.28 26.64 36.34
C LEU A 8 8.53 27.07 37.11
N PRO A 9 8.59 26.84 38.43
CA PRO A 9 9.74 27.23 39.26
C PRO A 9 10.90 26.22 39.13
N TYR A 10 11.18 25.77 37.91
CA TYR A 10 12.22 24.79 37.59
C TYR A 10 13.13 25.29 36.47
N THR A 11 14.41 24.97 36.62
CA THR A 11 15.40 25.04 35.56
C THR A 11 15.55 23.64 34.98
N VAL A 12 15.61 23.55 33.66
CA VAL A 12 15.66 22.29 32.92
C VAL A 12 16.97 22.21 32.16
N SER A 13 17.67 21.09 32.29
CA SER A 13 18.90 20.79 31.57
C SER A 13 18.58 20.05 30.27
N GLU A 14 19.48 20.14 29.28
CA GLU A 14 19.31 19.46 27.98
C GLU A 14 19.17 17.94 28.07
N ASP A 15 19.72 17.31 29.11
CA ASP A 15 19.62 15.87 29.39
C ASP A 15 18.22 15.46 29.94
N GLY A 16 17.35 16.43 30.18
CA GLY A 16 16.03 16.24 30.77
C GLY A 16 16.02 16.21 32.30
N SER A 17 17.13 16.58 32.96
CA SER A 17 17.19 16.79 34.40
C SER A 17 16.51 18.11 34.78
N MET A 18 15.82 18.14 35.91
CA MET A 18 15.14 19.34 36.40
C MET A 18 15.65 19.75 37.78
N LEU A 19 16.05 21.00 37.89
CA LEU A 19 16.58 21.64 39.09
C LEU A 19 15.56 22.62 39.65
N LYS A 20 15.44 22.70 40.98
CA LYS A 20 14.57 23.69 41.61
C LYS A 20 15.19 25.08 41.50
N VAL A 21 14.40 26.09 41.12
CA VAL A 21 14.86 27.49 41.08
C VAL A 21 15.09 28.03 42.50
N ARG A 22 14.32 27.55 43.49
CA ARG A 22 14.46 27.92 44.91
C ARG A 22 14.68 26.66 45.73
N GLY A 23 15.86 26.55 46.34
CA GLY A 23 16.33 25.38 47.09
C GLY A 23 17.27 24.51 46.27
N GLN A 24 18.35 24.02 46.89
CA GLN A 24 19.31 23.14 46.21
C GLN A 24 18.69 21.76 45.97
N GLY A 25 18.86 21.22 44.76
CA GLY A 25 18.59 19.81 44.45
C GLY A 25 17.74 19.54 43.22
N ILE A 26 17.92 18.33 42.68
CA ILE A 26 17.19 17.80 41.53
C ILE A 26 15.75 17.47 41.95
N LYS A 27 14.78 17.90 41.15
CA LYS A 27 13.36 17.56 41.33
C LYS A 27 13.18 16.08 40.98
N LYS A 28 12.79 15.28 41.98
CA LYS A 28 12.40 13.88 41.76
C LYS A 28 11.20 13.82 40.82
N THR A 29 11.28 12.94 39.83
CA THR A 29 10.23 12.65 38.86
C THR A 29 9.59 11.31 39.20
N THR A 30 8.31 11.16 38.90
CA THR A 30 7.58 9.89 39.03
C THR A 30 7.27 9.33 37.65
N ARG A 31 6.93 8.04 37.56
CA ARG A 31 6.50 7.42 36.30
C ARG A 31 4.99 7.23 36.31
N SER A 32 4.34 7.61 35.22
CA SER A 32 2.93 7.29 34.98
C SER A 32 2.73 5.83 34.63
N THR A 33 1.49 5.35 34.74
CA THR A 33 1.09 4.02 34.24
C THR A 33 1.36 3.84 32.75
N ALA A 34 1.32 4.94 31.96
CA ALA A 34 1.68 4.94 30.55
C ALA A 34 3.21 4.99 30.28
N GLY A 35 4.04 5.04 31.32
CA GLY A 35 5.50 4.98 31.24
C GLY A 35 6.24 6.32 31.18
N TYR A 36 5.52 7.44 31.01
CA TYR A 36 6.11 8.79 30.95
C TYR A 36 6.59 9.28 32.31
N ARG A 37 7.72 10.01 32.35
CA ARG A 37 8.13 10.76 33.54
C ARG A 37 7.27 12.00 33.75
N GLN A 38 6.91 12.25 35.00
CA GLN A 38 6.01 13.32 35.41
C GLN A 38 6.51 14.03 36.67
N ILE A 39 6.05 15.28 36.86
CA ILE A 39 6.21 16.02 38.10
C ILE A 39 4.88 16.63 38.53
N SER A 40 4.70 16.76 39.84
CA SER A 40 3.64 17.57 40.40
C SER A 40 4.19 18.95 40.79
N CYS A 41 3.51 19.99 40.34
CA CYS A 41 3.77 21.40 40.65
C CYS A 41 2.43 22.16 40.72
N TYR A 42 2.27 23.06 41.68
CA TYR A 42 1.02 23.83 41.87
C TYR A 42 -0.27 22.98 41.86
N GLY A 43 -0.22 21.77 42.43
CA GLY A 43 -1.35 20.84 42.46
C GLY A 43 -1.70 20.20 41.11
N LYS A 44 -0.95 20.48 40.04
CA LYS A 44 -1.11 19.89 38.70
C LYS A 44 0.05 18.96 38.37
N THR A 45 -0.20 18.01 37.47
CA THR A 45 0.81 17.06 36.99
C THR A 45 1.25 17.44 35.59
N PHE A 46 2.56 17.55 35.39
CA PHE A 46 3.18 17.92 34.11
C PHE A 46 4.07 16.77 33.61
N LEU A 47 4.09 16.56 32.29
CA LEU A 47 4.96 15.59 31.65
C LEU A 47 6.35 16.18 31.44
N VAL A 48 7.39 15.46 31.86
CA VAL A 48 8.77 16.00 31.84
C VAL A 48 9.22 16.35 30.43
N HIS A 49 8.96 15.50 29.43
CA HIS A 49 9.33 15.81 28.05
C HIS A 49 8.67 17.08 27.49
N ARG A 50 7.45 17.43 27.95
CA ARG A 50 6.81 18.69 27.55
C ARG A 50 7.47 19.88 28.21
N VAL A 51 7.73 19.77 29.52
CA VAL A 51 8.44 20.81 30.28
C VAL A 51 9.84 21.07 29.71
N VAL A 52 10.56 20.01 29.31
CA VAL A 52 11.87 20.14 28.63
C VAL A 52 11.69 20.87 27.30
N TRP A 53 10.75 20.44 26.45
CA TRP A 53 10.50 21.10 25.18
C TRP A 53 10.12 22.58 25.35
N GLU A 54 9.18 22.88 26.24
CA GLU A 54 8.67 24.22 26.49
C GLU A 54 9.74 25.18 27.03
N ALA A 55 10.70 24.67 27.82
CA ALA A 55 11.81 25.47 28.34
C ALA A 55 12.84 25.87 27.26
N PHE A 56 13.09 25.02 26.26
CA PHE A 56 14.11 25.26 25.23
C PHE A 56 13.54 25.79 23.90
N ASN A 57 12.39 25.27 23.48
CA ASN A 57 11.80 25.52 22.16
C ASN A 57 10.49 26.34 22.23
N GLY A 58 9.95 26.58 23.44
CA GLY A 58 8.72 27.33 23.65
C GLY A 58 7.44 26.50 23.49
N GLU A 59 6.31 27.19 23.34
CA GLU A 59 4.98 26.59 23.36
C GLU A 59 4.80 25.49 22.31
N ILE A 60 4.11 24.41 22.67
CA ILE A 60 3.77 23.32 21.77
C ILE A 60 2.52 23.73 20.97
N PRO A 61 2.60 23.89 19.63
CA PRO A 61 1.46 24.33 18.83
C PRO A 61 0.28 23.37 18.91
N GLN A 62 -0.94 23.91 18.77
CA GLN A 62 -2.16 23.11 18.79
C GLN A 62 -2.14 22.03 17.70
N GLY A 63 -2.54 20.82 18.07
CA GLY A 63 -2.58 19.67 17.15
C GLY A 63 -1.24 18.96 16.96
N LEU A 64 -0.16 19.45 17.59
CA LEU A 64 1.14 18.79 17.63
C LEU A 64 1.42 18.17 18.99
N GLN A 65 2.36 17.23 19.02
CA GLN A 65 2.77 16.52 20.21
C GLN A 65 4.26 16.20 20.16
N ILE A 66 4.85 16.03 21.34
CA ILE A 66 6.24 15.65 21.46
C ILE A 66 6.36 14.13 21.41
N ASN A 67 7.20 13.64 20.51
CA ASN A 67 7.56 12.24 20.38
C ASN A 67 9.00 12.00 20.86
N HIS A 68 9.24 10.77 21.33
CA HIS A 68 10.56 10.26 21.69
C HIS A 68 11.13 9.50 20.49
N ILE A 69 12.23 10.00 19.93
CA ILE A 69 12.85 9.43 18.71
C ILE A 69 13.25 7.97 18.95
N ASP A 70 13.87 7.68 20.08
CA ASP A 70 14.28 6.33 20.50
C ASP A 70 13.13 5.43 21.00
N GLY A 71 11.91 5.96 21.14
CA GLY A 71 10.76 5.24 21.70
C GLY A 71 10.78 5.05 23.22
N ASN A 72 11.84 5.49 23.92
CA ASN A 72 11.98 5.37 25.35
C ASN A 72 11.42 6.60 26.07
N LYS A 73 10.21 6.45 26.62
CA LYS A 73 9.49 7.51 27.36
C LYS A 73 10.21 8.05 28.61
N ALA A 74 11.29 7.41 29.05
CA ALA A 74 12.11 7.86 30.16
C ALA A 74 13.30 8.75 29.73
N ASN A 75 13.70 8.69 28.45
CA ASN A 75 14.77 9.49 27.89
C ASN A 75 14.23 10.86 27.45
N ASN A 76 14.26 11.85 28.35
CA ASN A 76 13.74 13.19 28.07
C ASN A 76 14.85 14.16 27.63
N SER A 77 15.98 13.66 27.11
CA SER A 77 17.00 14.50 26.49
C SER A 77 16.38 15.30 25.35
N LEU A 78 16.65 16.61 25.27
CA LEU A 78 16.12 17.48 24.23
C LEU A 78 16.43 16.94 22.82
N SER A 79 17.63 16.36 22.63
CA SER A 79 18.05 15.73 21.38
C SER A 79 17.25 14.49 20.98
N ASN A 80 16.52 13.88 21.93
CA ASN A 80 15.67 12.71 21.71
C ASN A 80 14.19 13.10 21.54
N LEU A 81 13.85 14.38 21.60
CA LEU A 81 12.50 14.88 21.47
C LEU A 81 12.29 15.52 20.10
N GLU A 82 11.15 15.23 19.49
CA GLU A 82 10.73 15.86 18.24
C GLU A 82 9.26 16.28 18.29
N LEU A 83 8.93 17.36 17.59
CA LEU A 83 7.56 17.85 17.47
C LEU A 83 6.92 17.22 16.23
N VAL A 84 5.86 16.45 16.43
CA VAL A 84 5.21 15.68 15.37
C VAL A 84 3.69 15.77 15.45
N THR A 85 3.02 15.48 14.34
CA THR A 85 1.58 15.28 14.31
C THR A 85 1.17 13.93 14.94
N PRO A 86 -0.10 13.76 15.34
CA PRO A 86 -0.65 12.47 15.78
C PRO A 86 -0.42 11.34 14.78
N ALA A 87 -0.59 11.63 13.49
CA ALA A 87 -0.42 10.65 12.42
C ALA A 87 1.05 10.20 12.29
N GLU A 88 2.00 11.14 12.39
CA GLU A 88 3.43 10.85 12.35
C GLU A 88 3.87 9.99 13.52
N ASN A 89 3.46 10.32 14.74
CA ASN A 89 3.80 9.51 15.91
C ASN A 89 3.25 8.08 15.80
N ILE A 90 2.02 7.90 15.29
CA ILE A 90 1.48 6.56 15.05
C ILE A 90 2.33 5.81 14.01
N ARG A 91 2.71 6.47 12.91
CA ARG A 91 3.59 5.87 11.89
C ARG A 91 4.95 5.48 12.48
N HIS A 92 5.54 6.34 13.31
CA HIS A 92 6.79 6.07 14.02
C HIS A 92 6.65 4.86 14.95
N ALA A 93 5.59 4.80 15.75
CA ALA A 93 5.33 3.68 16.66
C ALA A 93 5.13 2.34 15.92
N VAL A 94 4.48 2.36 14.75
CA VAL A 94 4.37 1.16 13.90
C VAL A 94 5.72 0.78 13.31
N LYS A 95 6.48 1.76 12.78
CA LYS A 95 7.80 1.54 12.18
C LYS A 95 8.82 0.97 13.18
N THR A 96 8.79 1.46 14.42
CA THR A 96 9.67 1.03 15.52
C THR A 96 9.17 -0.22 16.25
N GLY A 97 8.03 -0.77 15.85
CA GLY A 97 7.45 -1.98 16.48
C GLY A 97 6.81 -1.76 17.84
N LEU A 98 6.76 -0.52 18.35
CA LEU A 98 6.08 -0.16 19.60
C LEU A 98 4.56 -0.35 19.53
N LYS A 99 3.99 -0.27 18.32
CA LYS A 99 2.58 -0.51 18.05
C LYS A 99 2.44 -1.57 16.96
N GLN A 100 2.06 -2.78 17.35
CA GLN A 100 1.70 -3.83 16.41
C GLN A 100 0.22 -3.73 16.05
N GLY A 101 -0.10 -3.92 14.76
CA GLY A 101 -1.49 -4.09 14.34
C GLY A 101 -2.05 -5.37 14.96
N LYS A 102 -3.26 -5.31 15.53
CA LYS A 102 -3.93 -6.53 16.00
C LYS A 102 -4.22 -7.43 14.81
N SER A 103 -3.80 -8.69 14.90
CA SER A 103 -4.24 -9.75 13.99
C SER A 103 -5.75 -9.98 14.15
N ALA A 104 -6.37 -10.66 13.18
CA ALA A 104 -7.78 -11.04 13.31
C ALA A 104 -8.02 -11.87 14.58
N GLU A 105 -7.08 -12.75 14.93
CA GLU A 105 -7.15 -13.62 16.12
C GLU A 105 -7.07 -12.85 17.45
N THR A 106 -6.35 -11.73 17.49
CA THR A 106 -6.20 -10.92 18.71
C THR A 106 -7.28 -9.83 18.83
N ASN A 107 -8.16 -9.73 17.85
CA ASN A 107 -9.27 -8.80 17.86
C ASN A 107 -10.58 -9.55 18.15
N SER A 108 -11.09 -9.40 19.37
CA SER A 108 -12.37 -10.00 19.80
C SER A 108 -13.58 -9.55 18.98
N MET A 109 -13.46 -8.49 18.18
CA MET A 109 -14.50 -8.05 17.23
C MET A 109 -14.28 -8.52 15.79
N ALA A 110 -13.26 -9.34 15.51
CA ALA A 110 -13.05 -9.88 14.18
C ALA A 110 -14.20 -10.81 13.81
N LYS A 111 -14.87 -10.50 12.70
CA LYS A 111 -15.97 -11.33 12.16
C LYS A 111 -15.50 -12.70 11.66
N LEU A 112 -14.21 -12.87 11.44
CA LEU A 112 -13.63 -14.06 10.82
C LEU A 112 -12.30 -14.40 11.48
N THR A 113 -12.04 -15.70 11.64
CA THR A 113 -10.76 -16.24 12.13
C THR A 113 -9.74 -16.37 10.99
N ASN A 114 -8.48 -16.62 11.33
CA ASN A 114 -7.44 -16.81 10.30
C ASN A 114 -7.66 -18.08 9.47
N GLU A 115 -8.21 -19.14 10.07
CA GLU A 115 -8.58 -20.38 9.37
C GLU A 115 -9.66 -20.09 8.32
N GLN A 116 -10.70 -19.32 8.68
CA GLN A 116 -11.75 -18.93 7.74
C GLN A 116 -11.20 -18.07 6.60
N TYR A 117 -10.18 -17.23 6.86
CA TYR A 117 -9.51 -16.49 5.79
C TYR A 117 -8.71 -17.39 4.85
N LEU A 118 -8.06 -18.44 5.37
CA LEU A 118 -7.36 -19.42 4.53
C LEU A 118 -8.34 -20.21 3.67
N GLU A 119 -9.49 -20.62 4.22
CA GLU A 119 -10.54 -21.29 3.45
C GLU A 119 -11.10 -20.40 2.35
N ILE A 120 -11.36 -19.11 2.64
CA ILE A 120 -11.77 -18.12 1.64
C ILE A 120 -10.73 -18.03 0.51
N ILE A 121 -9.44 -17.97 0.85
CA ILE A 121 -8.37 -17.88 -0.14
C ILE A 121 -8.32 -19.16 -0.98
N HIS A 122 -8.41 -20.33 -0.36
CA HIS A 122 -8.44 -21.62 -1.04
C HIS A 122 -9.63 -21.71 -2.03
N ASP A 123 -10.84 -21.35 -1.59
CA ASP A 123 -12.04 -21.32 -2.44
C ASP A 123 -11.86 -20.38 -3.66
N LEU A 124 -11.26 -19.20 -3.45
CA LEU A 124 -10.99 -18.22 -4.51
C LEU A 124 -9.95 -18.73 -5.53
N VAL A 125 -8.92 -19.44 -5.07
CA VAL A 125 -7.88 -20.03 -5.92
C VAL A 125 -8.45 -21.19 -6.73
N ASN A 126 -9.37 -21.97 -6.15
CA ASN A 126 -10.08 -23.06 -6.83
C ASN A 126 -11.15 -22.58 -7.83
N GLY A 127 -11.27 -21.26 -8.05
CA GLY A 127 -12.10 -20.69 -9.09
C GLY A 127 -13.50 -20.27 -8.65
N ALA A 128 -13.82 -20.30 -7.35
CA ALA A 128 -15.09 -19.80 -6.85
C ALA A 128 -15.30 -18.32 -7.21
N THR A 129 -16.55 -17.97 -7.49
CA THR A 129 -16.94 -16.59 -7.76
C THR A 129 -16.95 -15.78 -6.46
N ASN A 130 -16.81 -14.47 -6.59
CA ASN A 130 -16.84 -13.59 -5.42
C ASN A 130 -18.21 -13.60 -4.71
N GLN A 131 -19.28 -13.97 -5.42
CA GLN A 131 -20.64 -14.01 -4.88
C GLN A 131 -20.88 -15.30 -4.08
N GLU A 132 -20.45 -16.45 -4.59
CA GLU A 132 -20.54 -17.73 -3.86
C GLU A 132 -19.81 -17.69 -2.52
N VAL A 133 -18.60 -17.14 -2.51
CA VAL A 133 -17.81 -16.97 -1.27
C VAL A 133 -18.46 -15.93 -0.35
N ALA A 134 -19.03 -14.86 -0.90
CA ALA A 134 -19.75 -13.86 -0.12
C ALA A 134 -20.94 -14.47 0.62
N ASP A 135 -21.75 -15.27 -0.07
CA ASP A 135 -22.94 -15.90 0.51
C ASP A 135 -22.56 -16.97 1.54
N LYS A 136 -21.52 -17.77 1.27
CA LYS A 136 -21.01 -18.81 2.19
C LYS A 136 -20.58 -18.25 3.55
N TYR A 137 -19.92 -17.09 3.56
CA TYR A 137 -19.37 -16.50 4.80
C TYR A 137 -20.18 -15.30 5.33
N GLY A 138 -21.32 -14.96 4.69
CA GLY A 138 -22.15 -13.81 5.08
C GLY A 138 -21.42 -12.47 4.92
N LEU A 139 -20.56 -12.35 3.92
CA LEU A 139 -19.72 -11.17 3.65
C LEU A 139 -20.19 -10.45 2.40
N HIS A 140 -19.91 -9.16 2.31
CA HIS A 140 -20.22 -8.41 1.09
C HIS A 140 -19.22 -8.79 -0.02
N SER A 141 -19.69 -9.02 -1.25
CA SER A 141 -18.86 -9.42 -2.41
C SER A 141 -17.67 -8.48 -2.68
N ARG A 142 -17.83 -7.17 -2.43
CA ARG A 142 -16.72 -6.18 -2.43
C ARG A 142 -15.59 -6.52 -1.45
N TYR A 143 -15.91 -7.05 -0.27
CA TYR A 143 -14.91 -7.47 0.71
C TYR A 143 -14.09 -8.66 0.17
N ILE A 144 -14.77 -9.64 -0.41
CA ILE A 144 -14.13 -10.79 -1.08
C ILE A 144 -13.25 -10.33 -2.25
N SER A 145 -13.70 -9.37 -3.05
CA SER A 145 -12.89 -8.78 -4.14
C SER A 145 -11.58 -8.15 -3.63
N LEU A 146 -11.61 -7.44 -2.48
CA LEU A 146 -10.40 -6.89 -1.87
C LEU A 146 -9.42 -7.98 -1.40
N ILE A 147 -9.95 -9.11 -0.91
CA ILE A 147 -9.14 -10.28 -0.56
C ILE A 147 -8.53 -10.88 -1.82
N ARG A 148 -9.34 -11.14 -2.86
CA ARG A 148 -8.90 -11.72 -4.16
C ARG A 148 -7.77 -10.92 -4.81
N HIS A 149 -7.86 -9.60 -4.77
CA HIS A 149 -6.83 -8.70 -5.33
C HIS A 149 -5.71 -8.35 -4.35
N ARG A 150 -5.57 -9.09 -3.23
CA ARG A 150 -4.49 -8.94 -2.23
C ARG A 150 -4.36 -7.52 -1.66
N LYS A 151 -5.46 -6.77 -1.66
CA LYS A 151 -5.53 -5.43 -1.05
C LYS A 151 -5.71 -5.51 0.46
N ARG A 152 -6.12 -6.67 0.98
CA ARG A 152 -6.24 -6.98 2.42
C ARG A 152 -5.53 -8.29 2.77
N LEU A 153 -5.24 -8.47 4.06
CA LEU A 153 -4.73 -9.72 4.65
C LEU A 153 -3.46 -10.25 3.97
N LYS A 154 -2.50 -9.36 3.74
CA LYS A 154 -1.23 -9.67 3.06
C LYS A 154 -0.48 -10.82 3.72
N SER A 155 -0.46 -10.86 5.06
CA SER A 155 0.20 -11.91 5.84
C SER A 155 -0.44 -13.28 5.61
N VAL A 156 -1.77 -13.35 5.54
CA VAL A 156 -2.50 -14.62 5.33
C VAL A 156 -2.29 -15.12 3.90
N TRP A 157 -2.30 -14.22 2.91
CA TRP A 157 -1.90 -14.57 1.54
C TRP A 157 -0.46 -15.09 1.47
N GLN A 158 0.47 -14.43 2.16
CA GLN A 158 1.86 -14.85 2.18
C GLN A 158 2.05 -16.23 2.84
N GLN A 159 1.30 -16.50 3.92
CA GLN A 159 1.26 -17.83 4.53
C GLN A 159 0.74 -18.89 3.55
N PHE A 160 -0.42 -18.63 2.92
CA PHE A 160 -0.99 -19.53 1.93
C PHE A 160 -0.02 -19.79 0.75
N GLU A 161 0.68 -18.76 0.27
CA GLU A 161 1.66 -18.90 -0.81
C GLU A 161 2.89 -19.71 -0.41
N ASN A 162 3.37 -19.54 0.83
CA ASN A 162 4.49 -20.31 1.34
C ASN A 162 4.12 -21.78 1.54
N GLU A 163 2.89 -22.06 1.97
CA GLU A 163 2.36 -23.43 2.15
C GLU A 163 2.06 -24.14 0.82
N ASN A 164 1.65 -23.41 -0.22
CA ASN A 164 1.23 -23.97 -1.52
C ASN A 164 2.29 -23.87 -2.63
N GLN A 165 3.58 -23.71 -2.27
CA GLN A 165 4.68 -23.40 -3.19
C GLN A 165 5.14 -24.59 -4.07
N VAL A 166 4.24 -25.17 -4.89
CA VAL A 166 4.58 -26.01 -6.07
C VAL A 166 3.83 -25.61 -7.35
N VAL A 167 2.82 -24.72 -7.35
CA VAL A 167 2.12 -24.37 -8.61
C VAL A 167 2.11 -22.86 -8.86
N GLN A 168 3.30 -22.32 -9.13
CA GLN A 168 3.42 -21.04 -9.84
C GLN A 168 3.35 -21.31 -11.34
N VAL A 169 2.12 -21.41 -11.88
CA VAL A 169 1.94 -21.01 -13.28
C VAL A 169 1.86 -19.50 -13.28
N LYS A 170 2.89 -18.86 -13.84
CA LYS A 170 2.89 -17.44 -14.20
C LYS A 170 1.69 -17.19 -15.12
N ASN A 171 0.54 -16.83 -14.54
CA ASN A 171 -0.54 -16.24 -15.31
C ASN A 171 -0.07 -14.84 -15.68
N SER A 172 0.45 -14.77 -16.90
CA SER A 172 0.70 -13.57 -17.67
C SER A 172 -0.42 -12.55 -17.47
N SER A 173 0.02 -11.32 -17.25
CA SER A 173 -0.76 -10.09 -17.27
C SER A 173 -1.86 -10.06 -18.34
N GLY A 174 -3.08 -9.71 -17.91
CA GLY A 174 -4.22 -9.40 -18.78
C GLY A 174 -5.19 -10.57 -18.89
N LEU A 175 -6.48 -10.30 -18.72
CA LEU A 175 -7.59 -11.26 -18.82
C LEU A 175 -7.26 -12.39 -19.81
N ASN A 176 -7.00 -13.60 -19.31
CA ASN A 176 -7.01 -14.78 -20.15
C ASN A 176 -8.43 -14.89 -20.71
N SER A 177 -8.58 -14.50 -21.97
CA SER A 177 -9.83 -14.66 -22.71
C SER A 177 -10.19 -16.14 -22.67
N LYS A 178 -11.44 -16.49 -22.38
CA LYS A 178 -11.93 -17.88 -22.51
C LYS A 178 -11.74 -18.43 -23.94
N ILE A 179 -11.47 -17.54 -24.89
CA ILE A 179 -11.27 -17.84 -26.31
C ILE A 179 -9.80 -18.28 -26.55
N PRO A 180 -9.58 -19.45 -27.18
CA PRO A 180 -8.25 -19.91 -27.58
C PRO A 180 -7.46 -18.88 -28.40
N ILE A 181 -6.13 -18.89 -28.26
CA ILE A 181 -5.26 -17.91 -28.92
C ILE A 181 -5.37 -17.96 -30.44
N GLU A 182 -5.62 -19.14 -31.01
CA GLU A 182 -5.78 -19.37 -32.44
C GLU A 182 -6.99 -18.63 -33.00
N GLN A 183 -8.13 -18.70 -32.28
CA GLN A 183 -9.36 -18.02 -32.66
C GLN A 183 -9.22 -16.49 -32.53
N ARG A 184 -8.44 -16.01 -31.54
CA ARG A 184 -8.14 -14.59 -31.38
C ARG A 184 -7.28 -14.04 -32.52
N ILE A 185 -6.25 -14.79 -32.93
CA ILE A 185 -5.41 -14.43 -34.09
C ILE A 185 -6.25 -14.39 -35.38
N GLU A 186 -7.10 -15.39 -35.58
CA GLU A 186 -7.97 -15.47 -36.76
C GLU A 186 -8.98 -14.31 -36.80
N ALA A 187 -9.56 -13.95 -35.65
CA ALA A 187 -10.42 -12.78 -35.53
C ALA A 187 -9.70 -11.48 -35.88
N ILE A 188 -8.46 -11.29 -35.42
CA ILE A 188 -7.67 -10.08 -35.72
C ILE A 188 -7.38 -9.98 -37.22
N LYS A 189 -7.04 -11.10 -37.88
CA LYS A 189 -6.82 -11.12 -39.35
C LYS A 189 -8.06 -10.72 -40.15
N ARG A 190 -9.25 -10.98 -39.63
CA ARG A 190 -10.54 -10.65 -40.28
C ARG A 190 -11.07 -9.25 -39.94
N LEU A 191 -10.45 -8.52 -39.00
CA LEU A 191 -10.88 -7.14 -38.64
C LEU A 191 -10.94 -6.14 -39.82
N PRO A 192 -10.05 -6.20 -40.83
CA PRO A 192 -10.11 -5.27 -41.97
C PRO A 192 -11.30 -5.53 -42.90
N THR A 193 -11.77 -6.77 -42.98
CA THR A 193 -12.76 -7.21 -43.98
C THR A 193 -14.15 -7.47 -43.39
N CYS A 194 -14.24 -7.76 -42.09
CA CYS A 194 -15.49 -8.07 -41.41
C CYS A 194 -15.90 -6.94 -40.46
N SER A 195 -17.22 -6.75 -40.33
CA SER A 195 -17.78 -5.85 -39.34
C SER A 195 -17.62 -6.39 -37.91
N ASN A 196 -17.69 -5.48 -36.93
CA ASN A 196 -17.62 -5.88 -35.52
C ASN A 196 -18.75 -6.84 -35.12
N LYS A 197 -19.92 -6.73 -35.76
CA LYS A 197 -21.11 -7.56 -35.48
C LYS A 197 -20.94 -8.98 -36.00
N GLU A 198 -20.38 -9.15 -37.20
CA GLU A 198 -20.14 -10.46 -37.80
C GLU A 198 -19.08 -11.26 -37.03
N LEU A 199 -18.00 -10.60 -36.60
CA LEU A 199 -16.96 -11.25 -35.79
C LEU A 199 -17.44 -11.59 -34.38
N ALA A 200 -18.30 -10.74 -33.82
CA ALA A 200 -18.93 -10.98 -32.53
C ALA A 200 -19.84 -12.22 -32.58
N GLN A 201 -20.65 -12.35 -33.63
CA GLN A 201 -21.49 -13.52 -33.85
C GLN A 201 -20.68 -14.80 -34.12
N TRP A 202 -19.57 -14.70 -34.85
CA TRP A 202 -18.70 -15.85 -35.14
C TRP A 202 -18.02 -16.42 -33.89
N LEU A 203 -17.63 -15.56 -32.94
CA LEU A 203 -16.96 -15.95 -31.70
C LEU A 203 -17.90 -16.13 -30.51
N ASP A 204 -19.20 -15.92 -30.71
CA ASP A 204 -20.20 -15.88 -29.63
C ASP A 204 -19.82 -14.92 -28.48
N VAL A 205 -19.44 -13.69 -28.85
CA VAL A 205 -19.08 -12.62 -27.90
C VAL A 205 -19.87 -11.35 -28.14
N ASP A 206 -19.93 -10.49 -27.12
CA ASP A 206 -20.50 -9.16 -27.27
C ASP A 206 -19.67 -8.29 -28.23
N CYS A 207 -20.35 -7.44 -29.02
CA CYS A 207 -19.72 -6.55 -29.99
C CYS A 207 -18.70 -5.58 -29.39
N SER A 208 -18.83 -5.24 -28.10
CA SER A 208 -17.86 -4.42 -27.37
C SER A 208 -16.50 -5.09 -27.22
N VAL A 209 -16.44 -6.42 -27.19
CA VAL A 209 -15.18 -7.18 -27.14
C VAL A 209 -14.40 -6.95 -28.42
N ILE A 210 -15.05 -7.12 -29.59
CA ILE A 210 -14.42 -6.91 -30.90
C ILE A 210 -14.03 -5.43 -31.10
N SER A 211 -14.84 -4.49 -30.60
CA SER A 211 -14.48 -3.06 -30.58
C SER A 211 -13.17 -2.81 -29.81
N ASN A 212 -13.03 -3.37 -28.60
CA ASN A 212 -11.82 -3.24 -27.81
C ASN A 212 -10.60 -3.90 -28.47
N VAL A 213 -10.79 -5.03 -29.16
CA VAL A 213 -9.72 -5.69 -29.94
C VAL A 213 -9.28 -4.79 -31.11
N ARG A 214 -10.21 -4.18 -31.84
CA ARG A 214 -9.92 -3.25 -32.94
C ARG A 214 -9.11 -2.04 -32.47
N HIS A 215 -9.38 -1.54 -31.28
CA HIS A 215 -8.62 -0.46 -30.65
C HIS A 215 -7.41 -0.93 -29.84
N ARG A 216 -7.00 -2.20 -29.99
CA ARG A 216 -5.82 -2.81 -29.33
C ARG A 216 -5.82 -2.69 -27.80
N LYS A 217 -7.00 -2.61 -27.17
CA LYS A 217 -7.17 -2.53 -25.71
C LYS A 217 -7.19 -3.88 -25.02
N THR A 218 -7.30 -4.97 -25.78
CA THR A 218 -7.34 -6.36 -25.28
C THR A 218 -6.70 -7.31 -26.30
N TRP A 219 -6.53 -8.58 -25.92
CA TRP A 219 -5.85 -9.63 -26.71
C TRP A 219 -4.45 -9.22 -27.17
N ILE A 220 -3.68 -8.63 -26.26
CA ILE A 220 -2.33 -8.13 -26.50
C ILE A 220 -1.41 -9.26 -26.96
N ASP A 221 -1.55 -10.43 -26.34
CA ASP A 221 -0.85 -11.67 -26.72
C ASP A 221 -1.10 -12.08 -28.18
N ALA A 222 -2.33 -11.96 -28.68
CA ALA A 222 -2.63 -12.26 -30.09
C ALA A 222 -2.09 -11.19 -31.06
N TRP A 223 -2.12 -9.92 -30.67
CA TRP A 223 -1.53 -8.83 -31.44
C TRP A 223 0.00 -8.93 -31.52
N GLU A 224 0.66 -9.28 -30.42
CA GLU A 224 2.12 -9.50 -30.37
C GLU A 224 2.55 -10.59 -31.35
N VAL A 225 1.79 -11.69 -31.45
CA VAL A 225 2.06 -12.77 -32.42
C VAL A 225 1.95 -12.30 -33.87
N ILE A 226 0.99 -11.42 -34.18
CA ILE A 226 0.80 -10.89 -35.54
C ILE A 226 1.91 -9.89 -35.87
N ASP A 227 2.22 -8.97 -34.96
CA ASP A 227 3.27 -7.96 -35.14
C ASP A 227 4.66 -8.63 -35.30
N SER A 228 4.94 -9.66 -34.49
CA SER A 228 6.21 -10.41 -34.56
C SER A 228 6.37 -11.18 -35.87
N LYS A 229 5.27 -11.62 -36.50
CA LYS A 229 5.28 -12.29 -37.81
C LYS A 229 5.36 -11.32 -38.99
N GLY A 230 5.02 -10.04 -38.80
CA GLY A 230 5.15 -9.00 -39.83
C GLY A 230 6.60 -8.51 -40.05
N ALA A 231 7.47 -8.68 -39.05
CA ALA A 231 8.86 -8.20 -39.11
C ALA A 231 9.78 -9.01 -40.04
N THR A 232 9.39 -10.22 -40.46
CA THR A 232 10.23 -11.12 -41.28
C THR A 232 10.00 -11.01 -42.79
N THR A 233 9.01 -10.25 -43.28
CA THR A 233 8.67 -10.18 -44.72
C THR A 233 8.87 -8.82 -45.39
N SER A 234 9.63 -7.91 -44.75
CA SER A 234 9.99 -6.60 -45.33
C SER A 234 11.52 -6.45 -45.36
N GLY A 235 12.17 -7.24 -46.21
CA GLY A 235 13.62 -7.19 -46.41
C GLY A 235 14.02 -7.47 -47.86
N LYS A 236 14.36 -6.37 -48.57
CA LYS A 236 15.04 -6.24 -49.88
C LYS A 236 14.16 -6.13 -51.14
N SER A 237 14.19 -4.96 -51.78
CA SER A 237 15.09 -4.77 -52.94
C SER A 237 15.34 -3.28 -53.23
N VAL A 238 16.63 -2.95 -53.38
CA VAL A 238 17.18 -1.69 -53.87
C VAL A 238 17.38 -1.83 -55.38
N VAL A 239 16.92 -0.88 -56.19
CA VAL A 239 17.61 -0.54 -57.46
C VAL A 239 17.44 0.95 -57.76
N ALA A 240 18.57 1.64 -57.89
CA ALA A 240 18.70 3.00 -58.39
C ALA A 240 18.63 3.03 -59.92
N SER A 241 18.06 4.08 -60.51
CA SER A 241 18.36 4.49 -61.89
C SER A 241 17.89 5.92 -62.13
N ALA A 242 18.85 6.83 -62.36
CA ALA A 242 18.65 8.16 -62.89
C ALA A 242 18.53 8.10 -64.41
N THR A 243 17.65 8.87 -65.05
CA THR A 243 17.88 9.46 -66.40
C THR A 243 16.98 10.68 -66.65
N LYS A 244 17.55 11.62 -67.42
CA LYS A 244 17.21 12.99 -67.80
C LYS A 244 15.88 13.21 -68.57
N ARG A 245 15.41 14.48 -68.47
CA ARG A 245 14.84 15.43 -69.48
C ARG A 245 13.82 14.93 -70.53
N GLY A 246 12.74 15.70 -70.68
CA GLY A 246 11.95 15.78 -71.93
C GLY A 246 10.69 16.64 -71.76
N ALA A 247 10.42 17.52 -72.72
CA ALA A 247 9.52 18.68 -72.63
C ALA A 247 8.15 18.48 -73.30
N SER A 248 7.33 19.54 -73.20
CA SER A 248 6.14 19.92 -74.02
C SER A 248 4.81 19.30 -73.57
N TYR A 249 3.69 20.01 -73.47
CA TYR A 249 3.25 21.32 -74.03
C TYR A 249 2.61 22.19 -72.95
#